data_AF-A0A8B6FVB1-F1
#
_entry.id   AF-A0A8B6FVB1-F1
#
_cell.length_a   1.000
_cell.length_b   1.000
_cell.length_c   1.000
_cell.angle_alpha   90.00
_cell.angle_beta   90.00
_cell.angle_gamma   90.00
#
_symmetry.space_group_name_H-M   'P 1'
#
loop_
_entity.id
_entity.type
_entity.pdbx_description
1 polymer ?
#
loop_
_entity_poly.entity_id
_entity_poly.type
_entity_poly.pdbx_seq_one_letter_code
_entity_poly.pdbx_strand_id
1 'polypeptide(L)'
;MPECIFDRFLESWEKHSCFIFYGYFTNLVINASTFLILVLTVDRVFVIVRPVSSYTTGKTYRYGLIISAWSVAVLIAIPYAMHITYYYSSKDGIDGYICRHNFGNGIYAVVVGEVFISIVIPVCVITVSYVWMIRVIWRREKATNFMTLNQPRLSKGSANINPQTIRVNQTKVISRAKKKTIKLLLVVVIVYISSTAPLNIAQILSVYDLIKPGSTIYKFLHVLAPVNSLMNPLVFLVFNKQMFSQKRGLGNHTCT
;
A
#
# COMPACT_ATOMS: atom_id res chain seq x y z
N MET A 1 -8.14 10.83 49.00
CA MET A 1 -7.76 9.39 48.91
C MET A 1 -8.25 8.71 47.62
N PRO A 2 -9.51 8.91 47.16
CA PRO A 2 -9.95 8.41 45.85
C PRO A 2 -9.20 9.04 44.66
N GLU A 3 -8.90 10.33 44.74
CA GLU A 3 -8.15 11.07 43.70
C GLU A 3 -6.76 10.46 43.44
N CYS A 4 -5.97 10.18 44.49
CA CYS A 4 -4.65 9.56 44.32
C CYS A 4 -4.68 8.15 43.71
N ILE A 5 -5.78 7.39 43.89
CA ILE A 5 -5.94 6.06 43.27
C ILE A 5 -6.29 6.23 41.80
N PHE A 6 -7.17 7.18 41.49
CA PHE A 6 -7.55 7.51 40.11
C PHE A 6 -6.36 8.06 39.32
N ASP A 7 -5.55 8.94 39.91
CA ASP A 7 -4.34 9.49 39.27
C ASP A 7 -3.30 8.42 38.99
N ARG A 8 -3.04 7.48 39.92
CA ARG A 8 -2.17 6.33 39.66
C ARG A 8 -2.71 5.41 38.58
N PHE A 9 -4.02 5.20 38.55
CA PHE A 9 -4.66 4.41 37.50
C PHE A 9 -4.50 5.08 36.14
N LEU A 10 -4.77 6.39 36.05
CA LEU A 10 -4.60 7.18 34.84
C LEU A 10 -3.15 7.19 34.36
N GLU A 11 -2.18 7.42 35.25
CA GLU A 11 -0.75 7.43 34.90
C GLU A 11 -0.30 6.04 34.37
N SER A 12 -0.75 4.97 35.03
CA SER A 12 -0.52 3.61 34.55
C SER A 12 -1.16 3.37 33.19
N TRP A 13 -2.42 3.78 33.02
CA TRP A 13 -3.14 3.66 31.76
C TRP A 13 -2.48 4.43 30.62
N GLU A 14 -2.06 5.67 30.86
CA GLU A 14 -1.36 6.51 29.89
C GLU A 14 -0.04 5.89 29.45
N LYS A 15 0.76 5.38 30.41
CA LYS A 15 2.02 4.70 30.12
C LYS A 15 1.81 3.43 29.27
N HIS A 16 0.82 2.59 29.61
CA HIS A 16 0.51 1.40 28.82
C HIS A 16 -0.05 1.77 27.44
N SER A 17 -0.89 2.80 27.36
CA SER A 17 -1.45 3.32 26.10
C SER A 17 -0.36 3.87 25.19
N CYS A 18 0.63 4.57 25.74
CA CYS A 18 1.81 5.06 25.04
C CYS A 18 2.58 3.92 24.38
N PHE A 19 2.83 2.84 25.12
CA PHE A 19 3.52 1.66 24.61
C PHE A 19 2.71 0.95 23.52
N ILE A 20 1.44 0.65 23.80
CA ILE A 20 0.59 -0.16 22.94
C ILE A 20 0.21 0.60 21.66
N PHE A 21 -0.35 1.80 21.77
CA PHE A 21 -0.91 2.51 20.62
C PHE A 21 0.17 3.26 19.83
N TYR A 22 1.01 4.03 20.53
CA TYR A 22 2.01 4.87 19.87
C TYR A 22 3.30 4.10 19.53
N GLY A 23 3.81 3.28 20.45
CA GLY A 23 5.00 2.44 20.21
C GLY A 23 4.74 1.28 19.25
N TYR A 24 3.74 0.44 19.53
CA TYR A 24 3.52 -0.80 18.78
C TYR A 24 2.57 -0.63 17.58
N PHE A 25 1.31 -0.27 17.81
CA PHE A 25 0.30 -0.29 16.75
C PHE A 25 0.55 0.71 15.63
N THR A 26 1.06 1.91 15.94
CA THR A 26 1.38 2.90 14.91
C THR A 26 2.42 2.33 13.94
N ASN A 27 3.54 1.81 14.45
CA ASN A 27 4.59 1.21 13.62
C ASN A 27 4.11 -0.07 12.91
N LEU A 28 3.32 -0.92 13.57
CA LEU A 28 2.77 -2.13 12.99
C LEU A 28 1.88 -1.82 11.78
N VAL A 29 0.96 -0.86 11.89
CA VAL A 29 0.01 -0.53 10.83
C VAL A 29 0.73 0.07 9.61
N ILE A 30 1.71 0.94 9.83
CA ILE A 30 2.50 1.54 8.76
C ILE A 30 3.28 0.46 8.03
N ASN A 31 4.05 -0.35 8.76
CA ASN A 31 4.86 -1.43 8.18
C ASN A 31 4.00 -2.50 7.50
N ALA A 32 2.87 -2.89 8.10
CA ALA A 32 1.94 -3.82 7.47
C ALA A 32 1.41 -3.26 6.15
N SER A 33 1.01 -1.99 6.11
CA SER A 33 0.59 -1.33 4.87
C SER A 33 1.69 -1.37 3.81
N THR A 34 2.93 -1.06 4.19
CA THR A 34 4.10 -1.11 3.31
C THR A 34 4.29 -2.49 2.68
N PHE A 35 4.37 -3.53 3.51
CA PHE A 35 4.62 -4.89 3.03
C PHE A 35 3.43 -5.47 2.26
N LEU A 36 2.20 -5.11 2.63
CA LEU A 36 1.01 -5.51 1.87
C LEU A 36 0.99 -4.91 0.47
N ILE A 37 1.44 -3.66 0.28
CA ILE A 37 1.56 -3.05 -1.05
C ILE A 37 2.66 -3.74 -1.88
N LEU A 38 3.80 -4.08 -1.26
CA LEU A 38 4.87 -4.83 -1.91
C LEU A 38 4.40 -6.22 -2.36
N VAL A 39 3.76 -6.96 -1.47
CA VAL A 39 3.22 -8.28 -1.75
C VAL A 39 2.09 -8.23 -2.79
N LEU A 40 1.22 -7.22 -2.73
CA LEU A 40 0.23 -6.95 -3.77
C LEU A 40 0.92 -6.75 -5.12
N THR A 41 2.02 -6.00 -5.17
CA THR A 41 2.78 -5.80 -6.40
C THR A 41 3.38 -7.11 -6.92
N VAL A 42 3.91 -7.96 -6.04
CA VAL A 42 4.43 -9.30 -6.40
C VAL A 42 3.33 -10.19 -6.98
N ASP A 43 2.16 -10.27 -6.34
CA ASP A 43 1.00 -11.01 -6.88
C ASP A 43 0.63 -10.51 -8.29
N ARG A 44 0.62 -9.20 -8.48
CA ARG A 44 0.21 -8.58 -9.76
C ARG A 44 1.23 -8.85 -10.86
N VAL A 45 2.52 -8.75 -10.55
CA VAL A 45 3.59 -9.16 -11.46
C VAL A 45 3.44 -10.63 -11.83
N PHE A 46 3.22 -11.51 -10.85
CA PHE A 46 3.06 -12.94 -11.10
C PHE A 46 1.87 -13.24 -12.03
N VAL A 47 0.70 -12.66 -11.75
CA VAL A 47 -0.52 -12.82 -12.56
C VAL A 47 -0.33 -12.29 -13.99
N ILE A 48 0.30 -11.12 -14.15
CA ILE A 48 0.44 -10.48 -15.45
C ILE A 48 1.53 -11.15 -16.29
N VAL A 49 2.68 -11.45 -15.69
CA VAL A 49 3.85 -11.99 -16.39
C VAL A 49 3.73 -13.49 -16.62
N ARG A 50 3.17 -14.27 -15.67
CA ARG A 50 3.07 -15.74 -15.77
C ARG A 50 1.62 -16.22 -15.67
N PRO A 51 0.77 -15.94 -16.67
CA PRO A 51 -0.66 -16.21 -16.58
C PRO A 51 -1.01 -17.70 -16.40
N VAL A 52 -0.26 -18.63 -17.01
CA VAL A 52 -0.49 -20.07 -16.88
C VAL A 52 -0.19 -20.55 -15.46
N SER A 53 1.00 -20.22 -14.95
CA SER A 53 1.40 -20.55 -13.58
C SER A 53 0.49 -19.86 -12.55
N SER A 54 0.09 -18.62 -12.80
CA SER A 54 -0.86 -17.91 -11.94
C SER A 54 -2.26 -18.50 -11.92
N TYR A 55 -2.69 -19.16 -12.99
CA TYR A 55 -3.99 -19.82 -13.06
C TYR A 55 -3.99 -21.12 -12.25
N THR A 56 -2.87 -21.86 -12.28
CA THR A 56 -2.72 -23.12 -11.53
C THR A 56 -2.36 -22.90 -10.06
N THR A 57 -1.89 -21.71 -9.70
CA THR A 57 -1.52 -21.38 -8.32
C THR A 57 -2.76 -21.23 -7.44
N GLY A 58 -2.83 -22.03 -6.37
CA GLY A 58 -3.93 -22.04 -5.42
C GLY A 58 -3.91 -20.89 -4.40
N LYS A 59 -4.93 -20.87 -3.54
CA LYS A 59 -5.09 -19.83 -2.49
C LYS A 59 -3.94 -19.81 -1.48
N THR A 60 -3.29 -20.95 -1.25
CA THR A 60 -2.17 -21.10 -0.30
C THR A 60 -1.02 -20.13 -0.55
N TYR A 61 -0.65 -19.91 -1.82
CA TYR A 61 0.38 -18.94 -2.19
C TYR A 61 0.02 -17.52 -1.74
N ARG A 62 -1.24 -17.10 -1.96
CA ARG A 62 -1.71 -15.77 -1.59
C ARG A 62 -1.79 -15.59 -0.08
N TYR A 63 -2.22 -16.63 0.65
CA TYR A 63 -2.19 -16.60 2.11
C TYR A 63 -0.75 -16.54 2.64
N GLY A 64 0.18 -17.32 2.08
CA GLY A 64 1.60 -17.26 2.46
C GLY A 64 2.21 -15.88 2.26
N LEU A 65 1.88 -15.22 1.15
CA LEU A 65 2.24 -13.84 0.86
C LEU A 65 1.70 -12.83 1.90
N ILE A 66 0.43 -12.95 2.30
CA ILE A 66 -0.17 -12.06 3.30
C ILE A 66 0.45 -12.33 4.68
N ILE A 67 0.57 -13.60 5.07
CA ILE A 67 1.16 -14.01 6.34
C ILE A 67 2.59 -13.50 6.45
N SER A 68 3.41 -13.61 5.40
CA SER A 68 4.79 -13.12 5.43
C SER A 68 4.85 -11.60 5.62
N ALA A 69 3.99 -10.83 4.95
CA ALA A 69 3.91 -9.38 5.13
C ALA A 69 3.59 -9.00 6.58
N TRP A 70 2.59 -9.65 7.19
CA TRP A 70 2.22 -9.40 8.58
C TRP A 70 3.32 -9.83 9.56
N SER A 71 3.91 -11.00 9.36
CA SER A 71 5.00 -11.49 10.23
C SER A 71 6.18 -10.53 10.24
N VAL A 72 6.61 -10.04 9.07
CA VAL A 72 7.70 -9.05 8.99
C VAL A 72 7.32 -7.74 9.66
N ALA A 73 6.08 -7.25 9.47
CA ALA A 73 5.59 -6.04 10.13
C ALA A 73 5.59 -6.16 11.66
N VAL A 74 5.13 -7.30 12.20
CA VAL A 74 5.13 -7.57 13.64
C VAL A 74 6.55 -7.60 14.18
N LEU A 75 7.46 -8.31 13.50
CA LEU A 75 8.86 -8.41 13.92
C LEU A 75 9.55 -7.05 13.98
N ILE A 76 9.26 -6.15 13.03
CA ILE A 76 9.81 -4.79 13.03
C ILE A 76 9.14 -3.91 14.10
N ALA A 77 7.84 -4.06 14.35
CA ALA A 77 7.13 -3.23 15.34
C ALA A 77 7.54 -3.51 16.79
N ILE A 78 8.00 -4.72 17.12
CA ILE A 78 8.43 -5.11 18.47
C ILE A 78 9.56 -4.22 19.02
N PRO A 79 10.72 -4.07 18.35
CA PRO A 79 11.80 -3.22 18.88
C PRO A 79 11.37 -1.75 19.01
N TYR A 80 10.52 -1.24 18.11
CA TYR A 80 9.96 0.12 18.26
C TYR A 80 9.12 0.28 19.53
N ALA A 81 8.31 -0.72 19.87
CA ALA A 81 7.55 -0.71 21.12
C ALA A 81 8.48 -0.76 22.35
N MET A 82 9.52 -1.59 22.32
CA MET A 82 10.46 -1.74 23.45
C MET A 82 11.27 -0.46 23.73
N HIS A 83 11.54 0.34 22.70
CA HIS A 83 12.32 1.58 22.80
C HIS A 83 11.45 2.84 22.98
N ILE A 84 10.20 2.70 23.43
CA ILE A 84 9.36 3.83 23.77
C ILE A 84 9.64 4.34 25.19
N THR A 85 9.69 5.65 25.36
CA THR A 85 9.82 6.31 26.67
C THR A 85 8.63 7.22 26.92
N TYR A 86 8.12 7.16 28.14
CA TYR A 86 7.07 8.03 28.67
C TYR A 86 7.69 8.87 29.78
N TYR A 87 7.80 10.18 29.56
CA TYR A 87 8.38 11.11 30.52
C TYR A 87 7.69 12.47 30.47
N TYR A 88 7.76 13.19 31.59
CA TYR A 88 7.30 14.57 31.67
C TYR A 88 8.34 15.49 31.05
N SER A 89 7.94 16.30 30.07
CA SER A 89 8.79 17.33 29.48
C SER A 89 8.14 18.68 29.70
N SER A 90 8.91 19.66 30.16
CA SER A 90 8.53 21.08 30.21
C SER A 90 9.37 21.91 29.19
N LYS A 91 10.46 21.32 28.68
CA LYS A 91 11.38 21.97 27.71
C LYS A 91 10.81 22.06 26.29
N ASP A 92 9.86 21.19 25.95
CA ASP A 92 9.29 21.10 24.60
C ASP A 92 8.14 22.09 24.32
N GLY A 93 7.91 23.08 25.21
CA GLY A 93 6.85 24.07 25.06
C GLY A 93 5.43 23.53 25.31
N ILE A 94 5.36 22.34 25.90
CA ILE A 94 4.16 21.73 26.46
C ILE A 94 4.53 21.30 27.86
N ASP A 95 3.77 21.73 28.87
CA ASP A 95 3.84 21.12 30.19
C ASP A 95 2.97 19.87 30.18
N GLY A 96 3.60 18.70 30.10
CA GLY A 96 2.86 17.43 30.07
C GLY A 96 3.72 16.19 29.82
N TYR A 97 3.06 15.04 29.93
CA TYR A 97 3.66 13.75 29.60
C TYR A 97 3.73 13.55 28.09
N ILE A 98 4.89 13.10 27.60
CA ILE A 98 5.11 12.83 26.18
C ILE A 98 5.64 11.42 25.95
N CYS A 99 5.26 10.88 24.79
CA CYS A 99 5.69 9.60 24.28
C CYS A 99 6.75 9.79 23.20
N ARG A 100 7.98 9.30 23.43
CA ARG A 100 9.07 9.43 22.45
C ARG A 100 9.83 8.13 22.29
N HIS A 101 10.17 7.79 21.05
CA HIS A 101 11.11 6.71 20.77
C HIS A 101 12.50 7.15 21.21
N ASN A 102 13.14 6.37 22.08
CA ASN A 102 14.49 6.60 22.58
C ASN A 102 15.38 5.42 22.19
N PHE A 103 16.07 5.58 21.07
CA PHE A 103 17.08 4.65 20.58
C PHE A 103 18.51 5.12 20.92
N GLY A 104 18.66 6.09 21.85
CA GLY A 104 19.94 6.71 22.17
C GLY A 104 20.65 7.22 20.92
N ASN A 105 21.95 6.90 20.79
CA ASN A 105 22.77 7.29 19.64
C ASN A 105 22.31 6.65 18.31
N GLY A 106 21.45 5.62 18.35
CA GLY A 106 20.92 4.93 17.17
C GLY A 106 19.71 5.60 16.53
N ILE A 107 19.14 6.65 17.13
CA ILE A 107 17.88 7.24 16.65
C ILE A 107 17.93 7.74 15.19
N TYR A 108 19.06 8.31 14.76
CA TYR A 108 19.25 8.75 13.38
C TYR A 108 19.22 7.59 12.39
N ALA A 109 19.90 6.48 12.72
CA ALA A 109 19.93 5.29 11.89
C ALA A 109 18.54 4.63 11.79
N VAL A 110 17.79 4.62 12.90
CA VAL A 110 16.42 4.08 12.94
C VAL A 110 15.49 4.92 12.07
N VAL A 111 15.47 6.25 12.21
CA VAL A 111 14.61 7.13 11.41
C VAL A 111 14.98 7.08 9.92
N VAL A 112 16.27 7.08 9.59
CA VAL A 112 16.70 6.93 8.19
C VAL A 112 16.30 5.54 7.66
N GLY A 113 16.53 4.48 8.43
CA GLY A 113 16.13 3.12 8.08
C GLY A 113 14.63 3.00 7.80
N GLU A 114 13.80 3.65 8.61
CA GLU A 114 12.35 3.69 8.43
C GLU A 114 11.97 4.34 7.09
N VAL A 115 12.62 5.44 6.71
CA VAL A 115 12.40 6.09 5.41
C VAL A 115 12.74 5.15 4.25
N PHE A 116 13.82 4.38 4.38
CA PHE A 116 14.18 3.39 3.36
C PHE A 116 13.16 2.27 3.26
N ILE A 117 12.73 1.72 4.39
CA ILE A 117 11.77 0.61 4.47
C ILE A 117 10.38 1.06 4.00
N SER A 118 9.92 2.23 4.43
CA SER A 118 8.55 2.72 4.25
C SER A 118 8.38 3.69 3.07
N ILE A 119 9.44 4.14 2.39
CA ILE A 119 9.31 5.00 1.20
C ILE A 119 10.19 4.50 0.07
N VAL A 120 11.51 4.48 0.26
CA VAL A 120 12.45 4.31 -0.85
C VAL A 120 12.31 2.92 -1.49
N ILE A 121 12.43 1.84 -0.71
CA ILE A 121 12.36 0.47 -1.21
C ILE A 121 10.99 0.18 -1.87
N PRO A 122 9.85 0.48 -1.23
CA PRO A 122 8.53 0.30 -1.85
C PRO A 122 8.40 1.03 -3.17
N VAL A 123 8.74 2.32 -3.22
CA VAL A 123 8.60 3.12 -4.45
C VAL A 123 9.48 2.59 -5.57
N CYS A 124 10.73 2.22 -5.28
CA CYS A 124 11.65 1.64 -6.26
C CYS A 124 11.13 0.30 -6.81
N VAL A 125 10.78 -0.64 -5.93
CA VAL A 125 10.29 -1.97 -6.32
C VAL A 125 9.02 -1.86 -7.16
N ILE A 126 8.09 -0.99 -6.75
CA ILE A 126 6.82 -0.81 -7.45
C ILE A 126 7.03 -0.16 -8.82
N THR A 127 7.89 0.86 -8.91
CA THR A 127 8.18 1.55 -10.17
C THR A 127 8.83 0.59 -11.18
N VAL A 128 9.83 -0.18 -10.75
CA VAL A 128 10.49 -1.18 -11.62
C VAL A 128 9.49 -2.25 -12.06
N SER A 129 8.69 -2.77 -11.13
CA SER A 129 7.65 -3.77 -11.40
C SER A 129 6.61 -3.25 -12.39
N TYR A 130 6.20 -1.99 -12.26
CA TYR A 130 5.24 -1.33 -13.14
C TYR A 130 5.75 -1.21 -14.57
N VAL A 131 6.97 -0.70 -14.73
CA VAL A 131 7.62 -0.59 -16.05
C VAL A 131 7.74 -1.98 -16.68
N TRP A 132 8.08 -3.00 -15.90
CA TRP A 132 8.15 -4.37 -16.39
C TRP A 132 6.79 -4.90 -16.85
N MET A 133 5.74 -4.75 -16.03
CA MET A 133 4.38 -5.18 -16.38
C MET A 133 3.88 -4.53 -17.67
N ILE A 134 4.08 -3.22 -17.85
CA ILE A 134 3.68 -2.50 -19.07
C ILE A 134 4.42 -3.06 -20.29
N ARG A 135 5.74 -3.23 -20.19
CA ARG A 135 6.55 -3.78 -21.30
C ARG A 135 6.06 -5.17 -21.70
N VAL A 136 5.72 -6.02 -20.73
CA VAL A 136 5.19 -7.37 -21.01
C VAL A 136 3.83 -7.30 -21.71
N ILE A 137 2.93 -6.42 -21.27
CA ILE A 137 1.62 -6.25 -21.89
C ILE A 137 1.76 -5.74 -23.33
N TRP A 138 2.58 -4.72 -23.57
CA TRP A 138 2.78 -4.15 -24.90
C TRP A 138 3.41 -5.14 -25.87
N ARG A 139 4.41 -5.91 -25.42
CA ARG A 139 5.02 -6.97 -26.25
C ARG A 139 3.98 -8.01 -26.68
N ARG A 140 3.08 -8.41 -25.79
CA ARG A 140 2.01 -9.37 -26.09
C ARG A 140 0.95 -8.78 -27.01
N GLU A 141 0.53 -7.54 -26.80
CA GLU A 141 -0.41 -6.86 -27.69
C GLU A 141 0.16 -6.74 -29.11
N LYS A 142 1.44 -6.37 -29.25
CA LYS A 142 2.12 -6.28 -30.55
C LYS A 142 2.17 -7.64 -31.25
N ALA A 143 2.50 -8.72 -30.54
CA ALA A 143 2.52 -10.08 -31.08
C ALA A 143 1.13 -10.53 -31.58
N THR A 144 0.07 -10.29 -30.79
CA THR A 144 -1.31 -10.62 -31.19
C THR A 144 -1.76 -9.81 -32.41
N ASN A 145 -1.43 -8.52 -32.47
CA ASN A 145 -1.78 -7.67 -33.62
C ASN A 145 -1.04 -8.11 -34.89
N PHE A 146 0.23 -8.49 -34.78
CA PHE A 146 1.01 -9.02 -35.91
C PHE A 146 0.42 -10.33 -36.44
N MET A 147 0.04 -11.26 -35.56
CA MET A 147 -0.66 -12.50 -35.94
C MET A 147 -2.01 -12.23 -36.63
N THR A 148 -2.71 -11.16 -36.27
CA THR A 148 -4.00 -10.79 -36.89
C THR A 148 -3.83 -10.18 -38.28
N LEU A 149 -2.75 -9.41 -38.50
CA LEU A 149 -2.46 -8.76 -39.79
C LEU A 149 -1.96 -9.74 -40.87
N ASN A 150 -1.19 -10.76 -40.48
CA ASN A 150 -0.59 -11.74 -41.40
C ASN A 150 -1.47 -12.98 -41.64
N GLN A 151 -2.72 -12.97 -41.18
CA GLN A 151 -3.63 -14.08 -41.37
C GLN A 151 -4.15 -14.06 -42.82
N PRO A 152 -3.99 -15.15 -43.60
CA PRO A 152 -4.56 -15.24 -44.93
C PRO A 152 -6.07 -15.04 -44.84
N ARG A 153 -6.64 -14.14 -45.66
CA ARG A 153 -8.08 -13.93 -45.76
C ARG A 153 -8.73 -15.17 -46.38
N LEU A 154 -8.95 -16.22 -45.59
CA LEU A 154 -9.80 -17.33 -45.99
C LEU A 154 -11.25 -16.84 -46.04
N SER A 155 -11.68 -16.61 -47.28
CA SER A 155 -13.02 -16.44 -47.85
C SER A 155 -14.13 -15.87 -46.96
N LYS A 156 -14.62 -14.69 -47.38
CA LYS A 156 -15.92 -14.12 -47.00
C LYS A 156 -17.04 -15.06 -47.46
N GLY A 157 -17.74 -15.70 -46.52
CA GLY A 157 -18.91 -16.49 -46.90
C GLY A 157 -19.47 -17.41 -45.82
N SER A 158 -19.55 -16.98 -44.56
CA SER A 158 -20.42 -17.63 -43.58
C SER A 158 -20.53 -16.72 -42.35
N ALA A 159 -21.74 -16.48 -41.84
CA ALA A 159 -21.99 -15.83 -40.56
C ALA A 159 -21.57 -16.73 -39.36
N ASN A 160 -20.53 -17.52 -39.52
CA ASN A 160 -19.88 -18.25 -38.44
C ASN A 160 -18.78 -17.37 -37.88
N ILE A 161 -18.96 -16.96 -36.62
CA ILE A 161 -17.99 -16.15 -35.88
C ILE A 161 -16.65 -16.89 -35.90
N ASN A 162 -15.67 -16.39 -36.66
CA ASN A 162 -14.37 -17.02 -36.78
C ASN A 162 -13.72 -17.14 -35.38
N PRO A 163 -13.37 -18.35 -34.89
CA PRO A 163 -12.76 -18.55 -33.57
C PRO A 163 -11.52 -17.67 -33.31
N GLN A 164 -10.82 -17.29 -34.39
CA GLN A 164 -9.65 -16.40 -34.33
C GLN A 164 -10.03 -14.96 -33.94
N THR A 165 -11.16 -14.42 -34.42
CA THR A 165 -11.60 -13.06 -34.06
C THR A 165 -12.10 -13.00 -32.62
N ILE A 166 -12.76 -14.05 -32.12
CA ILE A 166 -13.16 -14.19 -30.71
C ILE A 166 -11.93 -14.16 -29.79
N ARG A 167 -10.89 -14.93 -30.12
CA ARG A 167 -9.65 -15.01 -29.33
C ARG A 167 -8.89 -13.69 -29.31
N VAL A 168 -8.84 -12.96 -30.43
CA VAL A 168 -8.24 -11.62 -30.50
C VAL A 168 -9.05 -10.60 -29.68
N ASN A 169 -10.38 -10.66 -29.72
CA ASN A 169 -11.23 -9.78 -28.92
C ASN A 169 -11.10 -10.07 -27.41
N GLN A 170 -11.07 -11.34 -27.01
CA GLN A 170 -10.84 -11.75 -25.61
C GLN A 170 -9.47 -11.28 -25.10
N THR A 171 -8.40 -11.44 -25.88
CA THR A 171 -7.05 -10.98 -25.48
C THR A 171 -6.96 -9.45 -25.35
N LYS A 172 -7.67 -8.69 -26.19
CA LYS A 172 -7.81 -7.23 -26.05
C LYS A 172 -8.58 -6.85 -24.77
N VAL A 173 -9.69 -7.52 -24.46
CA VAL A 173 -10.46 -7.29 -23.22
C VAL A 173 -9.61 -7.60 -21.98
N ILE A 174 -8.90 -8.73 -21.97
CA ILE A 174 -7.98 -9.11 -20.89
C ILE A 174 -6.87 -8.05 -20.71
N SER A 175 -6.30 -7.53 -21.81
CA SER A 175 -5.24 -6.52 -21.74
C SER A 175 -5.74 -5.17 -21.22
N ARG A 176 -6.96 -4.76 -21.59
CA ARG A 176 -7.63 -3.57 -21.02
C ARG A 176 -7.87 -3.72 -19.52
N ALA A 177 -8.33 -4.88 -19.07
CA ALA A 177 -8.51 -5.17 -17.65
C ALA A 177 -7.18 -5.06 -16.89
N LYS A 178 -6.08 -5.63 -17.42
CA LYS A 178 -4.74 -5.52 -16.84
C LYS A 178 -4.26 -4.06 -16.73
N LYS A 179 -4.45 -3.25 -17.79
CA LYS A 179 -4.13 -1.81 -17.77
C LYS A 179 -4.92 -1.04 -16.72
N LYS A 180 -6.21 -1.37 -16.52
CA LYS A 180 -7.04 -0.78 -15.46
C LYS A 180 -6.51 -1.13 -14.07
N THR A 181 -6.14 -2.40 -13.85
CA THR A 181 -5.50 -2.83 -12.60
C THR A 181 -4.19 -2.09 -12.35
N ILE A 182 -3.36 -1.92 -13.38
CA ILE A 182 -2.11 -1.17 -13.29
C ILE A 182 -2.36 0.30 -12.91
N LYS A 183 -3.37 0.95 -13.50
CA LYS A 183 -3.77 2.32 -13.14
C LYS A 183 -4.25 2.42 -11.69
N LEU A 184 -5.01 1.43 -11.23
CA LEU A 184 -5.42 1.31 -9.83
C LEU A 184 -4.23 1.22 -8.88
N LEU A 185 -3.25 0.35 -9.19
CA LEU A 185 -2.04 0.20 -8.37
C LEU A 185 -1.25 1.51 -8.27
N LEU A 186 -1.16 2.28 -9.36
CA LEU A 186 -0.49 3.58 -9.36
C LEU A 186 -1.18 4.57 -8.42
N VAL A 187 -2.52 4.60 -8.41
CA VAL A 187 -3.28 5.44 -7.46
C VAL A 187 -3.01 5.02 -6.01
N VAL A 188 -3.01 3.71 -5.71
CA VAL A 188 -2.69 3.19 -4.38
C VAL A 188 -1.31 3.68 -3.91
N VAL A 189 -0.31 3.66 -4.79
CA VAL A 189 1.05 4.11 -4.45
C VAL A 189 1.12 5.60 -4.17
N ILE A 190 0.46 6.43 -4.99
CA ILE A 190 0.43 7.89 -4.77
C ILE A 190 -0.20 8.21 -3.42
N VAL A 191 -1.33 7.57 -3.13
CA VAL A 191 -2.03 7.71 -1.86
C VAL A 191 -1.15 7.29 -0.69
N TYR A 192 -0.47 6.16 -0.82
CA TYR A 192 0.47 5.67 0.18
C TYR A 192 1.62 6.66 0.45
N ILE A 193 2.29 7.17 -0.59
CA ILE A 193 3.34 8.19 -0.45
C ILE A 193 2.78 9.44 0.23
N SER A 194 1.63 9.94 -0.21
CA SER A 194 1.03 11.16 0.33
C SER A 194 0.64 11.06 1.81
N SER A 195 0.32 9.85 2.28
CA SER A 195 -0.08 9.60 3.66
C SER A 195 1.09 9.21 4.57
N THR A 196 2.13 8.55 4.04
CA THR A 196 3.31 8.13 4.82
C THR A 196 4.41 9.19 4.86
N ALA A 197 4.55 10.03 3.84
CA ALA A 197 5.59 11.05 3.78
C ALA A 197 5.49 12.09 4.92
N PRO A 198 4.31 12.64 5.27
CA PRO A 198 4.20 13.61 6.37
C PRO A 198 4.73 13.07 7.71
N LEU A 199 4.49 11.78 7.99
CA LEU A 199 4.95 11.14 9.21
C LEU A 199 6.47 10.96 9.23
N ASN A 200 7.04 10.45 8.14
CA ASN A 200 8.49 10.29 8.01
C ASN A 200 9.21 11.66 8.09
N ILE A 201 8.63 12.69 7.49
CA ILE A 201 9.12 14.07 7.60
C ILE A 201 9.05 14.54 9.05
N ALA A 202 7.95 14.32 9.76
CA ALA A 202 7.82 14.69 11.17
C ALA A 202 8.87 14.00 12.05
N GLN A 203 9.15 12.72 11.81
CA GLN A 203 10.17 11.96 12.54
C GLN A 203 11.57 12.50 12.27
N ILE A 204 11.91 12.78 11.00
CA ILE A 204 13.18 13.42 10.64
C ILE A 204 13.31 14.78 11.35
N LEU A 205 12.33 15.67 11.16
CA LEU A 205 12.38 17.02 11.74
C LEU A 205 12.46 16.99 13.28
N SER A 206 11.83 16.01 13.93
CA SER A 206 11.89 15.82 15.39
C SER A 206 13.26 15.34 15.87
N VAL A 207 13.97 14.53 15.07
CA VAL A 207 15.31 14.00 15.41
C VAL A 207 16.42 15.03 15.16
N TYR A 208 16.22 15.95 14.22
CA TYR A 208 17.11 17.09 13.98
C TYR A 208 16.77 18.33 14.83
N ASP A 209 15.88 18.19 15.83
CA ASP A 209 15.42 19.26 16.71
C ASP A 209 14.84 20.50 15.97
N LEU A 210 14.35 20.31 14.74
CA LEU A 210 13.75 21.36 13.92
C LEU A 210 12.28 21.61 14.29
N ILE A 211 11.58 20.60 14.80
CA ILE A 211 10.23 20.73 15.35
C ILE A 211 10.16 20.08 16.73
N LYS A 212 9.47 20.74 17.66
CA LYS A 212 9.24 20.18 19.00
C LYS A 212 8.14 19.10 18.93
N PRO A 213 8.31 17.94 19.59
CA PRO A 213 7.33 16.85 19.62
C PRO A 213 5.98 17.22 20.27
N GLY A 214 5.90 18.40 20.91
CA GLY A 214 4.64 18.97 21.40
C GLY A 214 3.91 19.90 20.41
N SER A 215 4.59 20.41 19.39
CA SER A 215 4.02 21.44 18.51
C SER A 215 2.74 20.98 17.81
N THR A 216 1.82 21.92 17.57
CA THR A 216 0.60 21.66 16.79
C THR A 216 0.92 21.07 15.42
N ILE A 217 2.04 21.49 14.81
CA ILE A 217 2.53 20.97 13.53
C ILE A 217 2.91 19.49 13.65
N TYR A 218 3.68 19.09 14.69
CA TYR A 218 4.04 17.69 14.92
C TYR A 218 2.80 16.81 15.11
N LYS A 219 1.86 17.25 15.95
CA LYS A 219 0.60 16.55 16.19
C LYS A 219 -0.22 16.42 14.90
N PHE A 220 -0.32 17.49 14.13
CA PHE A 220 -1.03 17.50 12.85
C PHE A 220 -0.43 16.51 11.84
N LEU A 221 0.90 16.49 11.71
CA LEU A 221 1.59 15.55 10.81
C LEU A 221 1.39 14.08 11.25
N HIS A 222 1.34 13.80 12.55
CA HIS A 222 1.05 12.47 13.07
C HIS A 222 -0.41 12.03 12.85
N VAL A 223 -1.37 12.96 12.88
CA VAL A 223 -2.79 12.67 12.59
C VAL A 223 -3.03 12.26 11.13
N LEU A 224 -2.10 12.56 10.21
CA LEU A 224 -2.17 12.12 8.82
C LEU A 224 -1.85 10.63 8.66
N ALA A 225 -1.19 9.98 9.63
CA ALA A 225 -0.86 8.56 9.57
C ALA A 225 -2.10 7.63 9.41
N PRO A 226 -3.19 7.76 10.19
CA PRO A 226 -4.39 6.94 10.01
C PRO A 226 -5.14 7.19 8.69
N VAL A 227 -4.85 8.28 7.97
CA VAL A 227 -5.43 8.52 6.63
C VAL A 227 -5.00 7.44 5.64
N ASN A 228 -3.81 6.86 5.80
CA ASN A 228 -3.34 5.73 4.97
C ASN A 228 -4.33 4.56 4.96
N SER A 229 -4.89 4.22 6.12
CA SER A 229 -5.87 3.14 6.27
C SER A 229 -7.25 3.50 5.73
N LEU A 230 -7.68 4.76 5.87
CA LEU A 230 -8.97 5.26 5.37
C LEU A 230 -9.02 5.34 3.84
N MET A 231 -7.87 5.56 3.20
CA MET A 231 -7.81 5.71 1.76
C MET A 231 -7.89 4.38 1.01
N ASN A 232 -7.53 3.27 1.64
CA ASN A 232 -7.60 1.94 1.02
C ASN A 232 -9.03 1.59 0.55
N PRO A 233 -10.09 1.65 1.40
CA PRO A 233 -11.48 1.47 0.95
C PRO A 233 -11.94 2.50 -0.10
N LEU A 234 -11.53 3.76 0.00
CA LEU A 234 -11.91 4.81 -0.94
C LEU A 234 -11.38 4.53 -2.35
N VAL A 235 -10.12 4.09 -2.45
CA VAL A 235 -9.52 3.66 -3.72
C VAL A 235 -10.29 2.48 -4.30
N PHE A 236 -10.66 1.48 -3.49
CA PHE A 236 -11.50 0.37 -3.96
C PHE A 236 -12.89 0.83 -4.42
N LEU A 237 -13.55 1.75 -3.70
CA LEU A 237 -14.89 2.24 -4.03
C LEU A 237 -14.93 3.06 -5.32
N VAL A 238 -13.97 3.97 -5.52
CA VAL A 238 -13.86 4.78 -6.75
C VAL A 238 -13.64 3.89 -7.97
N PHE A 239 -12.76 2.90 -7.86
CA PHE A 239 -12.48 1.99 -8.97
C PHE A 239 -13.59 0.96 -9.20
N ASN A 240 -14.28 0.50 -8.15
CA ASN A 240 -15.45 -0.35 -8.29
C ASN A 240 -16.62 0.41 -8.92
N LYS A 241 -16.87 1.68 -8.57
CA LYS A 241 -17.85 2.53 -9.28
C LYS A 241 -17.54 2.62 -10.77
N GLN A 242 -16.27 2.77 -11.15
CA GLN A 242 -15.86 2.74 -12.56
C GLN A 242 -16.07 1.35 -13.20
N MET A 243 -15.92 0.25 -12.46
CA MET A 243 -16.24 -1.12 -12.95
C MET A 243 -17.74 -1.32 -13.15
N PHE A 244 -18.59 -0.89 -12.20
CA PHE A 244 -20.04 -1.04 -12.27
C PHE A 244 -20.68 -0.10 -13.30
N SER A 245 -20.21 1.14 -13.41
CA SER A 245 -20.65 2.08 -14.45
C SER A 245 -20.30 1.57 -15.86
N GLN A 246 -19.11 0.99 -16.03
CA GLN A 246 -18.70 0.39 -17.30
C GLN A 246 -19.53 -0.85 -17.68
N LYS A 247 -19.94 -1.69 -16.71
CA LYS A 247 -20.86 -2.81 -16.97
C LYS A 247 -22.27 -2.35 -17.34
N ARG A 248 -22.77 -1.25 -16.75
CA ARG A 248 -24.08 -0.68 -17.12
C ARG A 248 -24.08 -0.06 -18.52
N GLY A 249 -22.96 0.51 -18.98
CA GLY A 249 -22.83 1.04 -20.34
C GLY A 249 -22.78 -0.02 -21.45
N LEU A 250 -22.34 -1.25 -21.15
CA LEU A 250 -22.37 -2.38 -22.10
C LEU A 250 -23.70 -3.15 -22.12
N GLY A 251 -24.58 -2.94 -21.13
CA GLY A 251 -25.91 -3.57 -21.07
C GLY A 251 -26.98 -2.84 -21.90
N ASN A 252 -26.68 -1.67 -22.45
CA ASN A 252 -27.65 -0.85 -23.19
C ASN A 252 -27.55 -0.96 -24.73
N HIS A 253 -26.77 -1.90 -25.26
CA HIS A 253 -26.59 -2.07 -26.72
C HIS A 253 -27.07 -3.43 -27.28
N THR A 254 -27.98 -4.11 -26.60
CA THR A 254 -28.69 -5.26 -27.17
C THR A 254 -30.16 -5.16 -26.81
N CYS A 255 -30.90 -4.41 -27.63
CA CYS A 255 -32.32 -4.61 -27.92
C CYS A 255 -32.68 -3.70 -29.11
N THR A 256 -32.49 -4.25 -30.31
CA THR A 256 -33.27 -3.94 -31.53
C THR A 256 -33.52 -5.26 -32.21
#